data_AF-A0A7L1TPQ1-F1
#
_entry.id   AF-A0A7L1TPQ1-F1
#
_cell.length_a   1.000
_cell.length_b   1.000
_cell.length_c   1.000
_cell.angle_alpha   90.00
_cell.angle_beta   90.00
_cell.angle_gamma   90.00
#
_symmetry.space_group_name_H-M   'P 1'
#
loop_
_entity.id
_entity.type
_entity.pdbx_description
1 polymer ?
#
loop_
_entity_poly.entity_id
_entity_poly.type
_entity_poly.pdbx_seq_one_letter_code
_entity_poly.pdbx_strand_id
1 'polypeptide(L)'
;VFHGRILARRLVGQETRYEVEVKARYRQRFPLVAREYLWVPNTCGCPALRQGGDYLLMARRHVNHEHTLNRVLLQDDGYARPWT
;
A
#
# COMPACT_ATOMS: atom_id res chain seq x y z
N VAL A 1 -3.05 7.56 5.96
CA VAL A 1 -2.36 8.39 4.94
C VAL A 1 -0.92 8.52 5.34
N PHE A 2 0.00 8.11 4.46
CA PHE A 2 1.43 8.12 4.72
C PHE A 2 2.19 8.40 3.42
N HIS A 3 3.39 8.98 3.55
CA HIS A 3 4.38 9.03 2.48
C HIS A 3 5.22 7.76 2.55
N GLY A 4 5.32 7.05 1.43
CA GLY A 4 6.14 5.85 1.34
C GLY A 4 6.84 5.69 0.01
N ARG A 5 7.98 5.00 0.06
CA ARG A 5 8.80 4.65 -1.10
C ARG A 5 8.57 3.20 -1.48
N ILE A 6 8.28 2.93 -2.75
CA ILE A 6 8.09 1.56 -3.24
C ILE A 6 9.45 0.88 -3.37
N LEU A 7 9.64 -0.22 -2.66
CA LEU A 7 10.89 -0.99 -2.66
C LEU A 7 10.84 -2.17 -3.62
N ALA A 8 9.69 -2.83 -3.73
CA ALA A 8 9.50 -3.98 -4.61
C ALA A 8 8.01 -4.14 -4.98
N ARG A 9 7.75 -4.85 -6.08
CA ARG A 9 6.41 -5.23 -6.55
C ARG A 9 6.37 -6.74 -6.79
N ARG A 10 5.30 -7.40 -6.39
CA ARG A 10 5.04 -8.82 -6.66
C ARG A 10 3.56 -9.08 -6.93
N LEU A 11 3.26 -9.87 -7.96
CA LEU A 11 1.92 -10.41 -8.18
C LEU A 11 1.69 -11.62 -7.27
N VAL A 12 0.56 -11.66 -6.58
CA VAL A 12 0.15 -12.73 -5.67
C VAL A 12 -1.30 -13.07 -5.96
N GLY A 13 -1.54 -14.15 -6.72
CA GLY A 13 -2.88 -14.50 -7.19
C GLY A 13 -3.46 -13.39 -8.07
N GLN A 14 -4.60 -12.83 -7.66
CA GLN A 14 -5.29 -11.72 -8.34
C GLN A 14 -4.97 -10.34 -7.75
N GLU A 15 -3.97 -10.25 -6.87
CA GLU A 15 -3.59 -9.02 -6.19
C GLU A 15 -2.14 -8.64 -6.50
N THR A 16 -1.84 -7.35 -6.37
CA THR A 16 -0.48 -6.83 -6.42
C THR A 16 -0.05 -6.45 -5.00
N ARG A 17 1.08 -6.99 -4.56
CA ARG A 17 1.72 -6.65 -3.29
C ARG A 17 2.94 -5.78 -3.55
N TYR A 18 3.00 -4.62 -2.92
CA TYR A 18 4.16 -3.75 -2.88
C TYR A 18 4.84 -3.85 -1.52
N GLU A 19 6.16 -3.93 -1.52
CA GLU A 19 6.96 -3.64 -0.32
C GLU A 19 7.19 -2.14 -0.28
N VAL A 20 6.86 -1.50 0.84
CA VAL A 20 6.88 -0.05 0.98
C VAL A 20 7.65 0.35 2.23
N GLU A 21 8.60 1.26 2.07
CA GLU A 21 9.24 1.96 3.18
C GLU A 21 8.38 3.15 3.60
N VAL A 22 7.96 3.19 4.87
CA VAL A 22 7.16 4.30 5.41
C VAL A 22 8.08 5.43 5.84
N LYS A 23 8.07 6.53 5.09
CA LYS A 23 8.92 7.71 5.32
C LYS A 23 8.29 8.71 6.31
N ALA A 24 6.99 8.98 6.16
CA ALA A 24 6.25 9.86 7.06
C ALA A 24 4.80 9.43 7.23
N ARG A 25 4.24 9.68 8.42
CA ARG A 25 2.88 9.29 8.81
C ARG A 25 2.06 10.56 9.05
N TYR A 26 1.08 10.84 8.19
CA TYR A 26 0.27 12.06 8.29
C TYR A 26 -1.04 11.85 9.03
N ARG A 27 -1.77 10.79 8.67
CA ARG A 27 -3.03 10.43 9.33
C ARG A 27 -3.03 8.94 9.61
N GLN A 28 -2.80 8.58 10.87
CA GLN A 28 -2.67 7.20 11.31
C GLN A 28 -3.95 6.74 12.02
N ARG A 29 -4.71 5.87 11.36
CA ARG A 29 -5.90 5.21 11.96
C ARG A 29 -5.62 3.78 12.42
N PHE A 30 -4.45 3.25 12.08
CA PHE A 30 -3.96 1.91 12.41
C PHE A 30 -2.43 1.97 12.45
N PRO A 31 -1.75 1.12 13.24
CA PRO A 31 -0.30 1.14 13.35
C PRO A 31 0.35 0.86 11.99
N LEU A 32 1.36 1.67 11.66
CA LEU A 32 2.24 1.48 10.50
C LEU A 32 3.68 1.33 11.00
N VAL A 33 4.37 0.27 10.60
CA VAL A 33 5.78 0.06 10.89
C VAL A 33 6.66 0.67 9.79
N ALA A 34 7.98 0.61 9.95
CA ALA A 34 8.91 1.22 8.98
C ALA A 34 8.86 0.55 7.59
N ARG A 35 8.53 -0.75 7.53
CA ARG A 35 8.43 -1.51 6.29
C ARG A 35 7.13 -2.30 6.25
N GLU A 36 6.30 -1.98 5.27
CA GLU A 36 4.93 -2.51 5.15
C GLU A 36 4.74 -3.28 3.85
N TYR A 37 3.81 -4.22 3.86
CA TYR A 37 3.26 -4.80 2.65
C TYR A 37 1.94 -4.12 2.30
N LEU A 38 1.96 -3.34 1.22
CA LEU A 38 0.79 -2.68 0.66
C LEU A 38 0.14 -3.60 -0.39
N TRP A 39 -1.12 -3.96 -0.16
CA TRP A 39 -1.90 -4.79 -1.07
C TRP A 39 -2.80 -3.93 -1.92
N VAL A 40 -2.91 -4.26 -3.20
CA VAL A 40 -3.82 -3.66 -4.18
C VAL A 40 -4.61 -4.79 -4.83
N PRO A 41 -5.95 -4.76 -4.82
CA PRO A 41 -6.80 -5.88 -5.23
C PRO A 41 -6.92 -6.03 -6.76
N ASN A 42 -5.82 -5.85 -7.48
CA ASN A 42 -5.76 -5.97 -8.92
C ASN A 42 -4.37 -6.41 -9.42
N THR A 43 -4.30 -6.72 -10.71
CA THR A 43 -3.06 -7.07 -11.42
C THR A 43 -2.71 -6.10 -12.56
N CYS A 44 -3.58 -5.13 -12.87
CA CYS A 44 -3.41 -4.12 -13.93
C CYS A 44 -2.14 -3.26 -13.77
N GLY A 45 -1.56 -3.19 -12.57
CA GLY A 45 -0.52 -2.22 -12.25
C GLY A 45 -1.07 -0.80 -12.06
N CYS A 46 -2.35 -0.70 -11.72
CA CYS A 46 -3.04 0.53 -11.37
C CYS A 46 -3.29 0.55 -9.84
N PRO A 47 -3.00 1.64 -9.11
CA PRO A 47 -2.30 2.83 -9.58
C PRO A 47 -0.83 2.56 -9.96
N ALA A 48 -0.28 3.42 -10.82
CA ALA A 48 1.07 3.28 -11.40
C ALA A 48 2.19 3.55 -10.38
N LEU A 49 2.35 2.62 -9.44
CA LEU A 49 3.38 2.61 -8.41
C LEU A 49 4.65 1.94 -8.95
N ARG A 50 5.71 2.73 -9.15
CA ARG A 50 6.99 2.26 -9.68
C ARG A 50 7.97 2.03 -8.55
N GLN A 51 8.76 0.97 -8.67
CA GLN A 51 9.87 0.71 -7.76
C GLN A 51 10.83 1.92 -7.72
N GLY A 52 11.28 2.28 -6.53
CA GLY A 52 12.09 3.46 -6.25
C GLY A 52 11.31 4.77 -6.18
N GLY A 53 10.03 4.80 -6.58
CA GLY A 53 9.20 6.00 -6.53
C GLY A 53 8.66 6.27 -5.13
N ASP A 54 8.53 7.55 -4.81
CA ASP A 54 7.97 8.08 -3.58
C ASP A 54 6.52 8.55 -3.82
N TYR A 55 5.61 8.20 -2.90
CA TYR A 55 4.18 8.44 -3.08
C TYR A 55 3.49 8.83 -1.78
N LEU A 56 2.47 9.70 -1.89
CA LEU A 56 1.46 9.90 -0.86
C LEU A 56 0.34 8.87 -1.06
N LEU A 57 0.14 8.01 -0.05
CA LEU A 57 -0.75 6.85 -0.12
C LEU A 57 -1.87 6.93 0.91
N MET A 58 -3.11 6.73 0.46
CA MET A 58 -4.27 6.53 1.33
C MET A 58 -4.65 5.06 1.40
N ALA A 59 -3.98 4.33 2.28
CA ALA A 59 -4.33 2.95 2.59
C ALA A 59 -5.30 2.85 3.78
N ARG A 60 -6.05 1.76 3.82
CA ARG A 60 -6.89 1.34 4.95
C ARG A 60 -6.42 0.00 5.50
N ARG A 61 -6.75 -0.27 6.76
CA ARG A 61 -6.62 -1.62 7.33
C ARG A 61 -7.75 -2.49 6.79
N HIS A 62 -7.42 -3.64 6.22
CA HIS A 62 -8.40 -4.65 5.82
C HIS A 62 -8.22 -5.89 6.69
N VAL A 63 -9.28 -6.23 7.42
CA VAL A 63 -9.39 -7.46 8.20
C VAL A 63 -10.53 -8.27 7.62
N ASN A 64 -10.29 -9.54 7.29
CA ASN A 64 -11.35 -10.42 6.81
C ASN A 64 -12.27 -10.87 7.97
N HIS A 65 -13.41 -11.45 7.61
CA HIS A 65 -14.39 -11.93 8.59
C HIS A 65 -13.81 -12.96 9.55
N GLU A 66 -12.91 -13.82 9.08
CA GLU A 66 -12.26 -14.86 9.89
C GLU A 66 -11.12 -14.31 10.76
N HIS A 67 -10.83 -13.00 10.71
CA HIS A 67 -9.75 -12.33 11.45
C HIS A 67 -8.34 -12.89 11.22
N THR A 68 -8.12 -13.65 10.15
CA THR A 68 -6.82 -14.25 9.79
C THR A 68 -5.97 -13.36 8.91
N LEU A 69 -6.58 -12.40 8.21
CA LEU A 69 -5.92 -11.40 7.38
C LEU A 69 -5.95 -10.07 8.10
N ASN A 70 -4.80 -9.42 8.19
CA ASN A 70 -4.67 -8.05 8.68
C ASN A 70 -3.65 -7.32 7.80
N ARG A 71 -4.15 -6.61 6.80
CA ARG A 71 -3.30 -6.05 5.73
C ARG A 71 -3.53 -4.57 5.51
N VAL A 72 -2.47 -3.89 5.08
CA VAL A 72 -2.51 -2.52 4.57
C VAL A 72 -3.00 -2.58 3.13
N LEU A 73 -4.22 -2.11 2.87
CA LEU A 73 -4.88 -2.20 1.57
C LEU A 73 -5.01 -0.80 0.95
N LEU A 74 -4.53 -0.66 -0.27
CA LEU A 74 -4.88 0.44 -1.16
C LEU A 74 -5.96 -0.06 -2.11
N GLN A 75 -7.13 0.57 -2.08
CA GLN A 75 -8.24 0.20 -2.97
C GLN A 75 -7.92 0.58 -4.42
N ASP A 76 -8.62 -0.02 -5.39
CA ASP A 76 -8.43 0.26 -6.81
C ASP A 76 -8.76 1.73 -7.17
N ASP A 77 -9.74 2.30 -6.49
CA ASP A 77 -10.12 3.72 -6.52
C ASP A 77 -9.39 4.57 -5.47
N GLY A 78 -8.41 3.97 -4.78
CA GLY A 78 -7.68 4.57 -3.69
C GLY A 78 -6.74 5.67 -4.14
N TYR A 79 -6.49 6.62 -3.23
CA TYR A 79 -5.60 7.75 -3.53
C TYR A 79 -4.12 7.33 -3.46
N ALA A 80 -3.43 7.44 -4.59
CA ALA A 80 -1.98 7.34 -4.70
C ALA A 80 -1.45 8.45 -5.61
N ARG A 81 -0.61 9.34 -5.06
CA ARG A 81 -0.04 10.47 -5.80
C ARG A 81 1.49 10.45 -5.69
N PRO A 82 2.24 10.67 -6.78
CA PRO A 82 3.68 10.87 -6.71
C PRO A 82 4.05 11.99 -5.72
N TRP A 83 5.09 11.76 -4.92
CA TRP A 83 5.69 12.76 -4.05
C TRP A 83 6.78 13.49 -4.83
N THR A 84 6.52 14.76 -5.15
CA THR A 84 7.43 15.69 -5.86
C THR A 84 7.79 16.85 -4.95
#